data_AF-A0A9X1PTX8-F1
#
_entry.id   AF-A0A9X1PTX8-F1
#
_cell.length_a   1.000
_cell.length_b   1.000
_cell.length_c   1.000
_cell.angle_alpha   90.00
_cell.angle_beta   90.00
_cell.angle_gamma   90.00
#
_symmetry.space_group_name_H-M   'P 1'
#
loop_
_entity.id
_entity.type
_entity.pdbx_description
1 polymer ?
#
loop_
_entity_poly.entity_id
_entity_poly.type
_entity_poly.pdbx_seq_one_letter_code
_entity_poly.pdbx_strand_id
1 'polypeptide(L)'
;MEGLDEGDPGDDFIRTQSFSFYHPSGTCMMGKVVDHELRVHGLENVRVADTSIMPTLVTGNTNAPAIMIGERAASFLRTSAG
;
A
#
# COMPACT_ATOMS: atom_id res chain seq x y z
N MET A 1 -25.31 19.16 -21.27
CA MET A 1 -24.05 18.64 -20.72
C MET A 1 -22.96 19.07 -21.68
N GLU A 2 -22.61 20.35 -21.66
CA GLU A 2 -21.59 20.90 -22.56
C GLU A 2 -20.25 20.22 -22.27
N GLY A 3 -19.59 19.76 -23.33
CA GLY A 3 -18.37 18.99 -23.26
C GLY A 3 -17.20 19.87 -22.84
N LEU A 4 -16.50 19.44 -21.79
CA LEU A 4 -15.19 19.96 -21.39
C LEU A 4 -14.09 19.30 -22.25
N ASP A 5 -14.25 19.31 -23.57
CA ASP A 5 -13.35 18.63 -24.53
C ASP A 5 -12.76 19.60 -25.56
N GLU A 6 -12.45 20.81 -25.12
CA GLU A 6 -11.33 21.55 -25.70
C GLU A 6 -10.19 21.37 -24.71
N GLY A 7 -9.26 20.45 -25.02
CA GLY A 7 -8.21 20.00 -24.12
C GLY A 7 -7.55 21.16 -23.39
N ASP A 8 -7.81 21.25 -22.07
CA ASP A 8 -7.12 22.20 -21.20
C ASP A 8 -5.62 21.97 -21.37
N PRO A 9 -4.81 22.98 -21.71
CA PRO A 9 -3.35 22.84 -21.74
C PRO A 9 -2.77 22.19 -20.47
N GLY A 10 -3.46 22.32 -19.34
CA GLY A 10 -3.13 21.60 -18.09
C GLY A 10 -3.28 20.08 -18.18
N ASP A 11 -4.30 19.57 -18.87
CA ASP A 11 -4.58 18.13 -19.00
C ASP A 11 -3.48 17.40 -19.79
N ASP A 12 -3.05 17.97 -20.92
CA ASP A 12 -1.98 17.40 -21.75
C ASP A 12 -0.64 17.40 -20.99
N PHE A 13 -0.37 18.45 -20.23
CA PHE A 13 0.81 18.52 -19.38
C PHE A 13 0.78 17.44 -18.29
N ILE A 14 -0.35 17.27 -17.59
CA ILE A 14 -0.51 16.23 -16.57
C ILE A 14 -0.33 14.84 -17.19
N ARG A 15 -0.91 14.55 -18.36
CA ARG A 15 -0.81 13.23 -19.01
C ARG A 15 0.62 12.85 -19.39
N THR A 16 1.44 13.83 -19.77
CA THR A 16 2.79 13.58 -20.29
C THR A 16 3.89 13.71 -19.24
N GLN A 17 3.65 14.48 -18.16
CA GLN A 17 4.66 14.77 -17.13
C GLN A 17 4.37 14.10 -15.78
N SER A 18 3.25 13.38 -15.63
CA SER A 18 2.97 12.62 -14.40
C SER A 18 3.87 11.40 -14.27
N PHE A 19 4.40 11.19 -13.07
CA PHE A 19 5.14 9.99 -12.70
C PHE A 19 4.84 9.59 -11.27
N SER A 20 5.19 8.36 -10.92
CA SER A 20 5.04 7.88 -9.54
C SER A 20 6.10 8.51 -8.66
N PHE A 21 5.70 8.99 -7.48
CA PHE A 21 6.60 9.36 -6.40
C PHE A 21 7.19 8.15 -5.64
N TYR A 22 7.23 6.98 -6.29
CA TYR A 22 7.83 5.75 -5.74
C TYR A 22 7.20 5.23 -4.45
N HIS A 23 5.89 5.43 -4.28
CA HIS A 23 5.11 4.93 -3.15
C HIS A 23 4.12 3.81 -3.53
N PRO A 24 4.56 2.68 -4.12
CA PRO A 24 3.66 1.57 -4.43
C PRO A 24 3.13 0.91 -3.14
N SER A 25 1.84 0.56 -3.15
CA SER A 25 1.13 0.04 -1.98
C SER A 25 -0.18 -0.67 -2.39
N GLY A 26 -0.75 -1.46 -1.49
CA GLY A 26 -2.12 -2.00 -1.60
C GLY A 26 -2.28 -3.29 -2.39
N THR A 27 -1.21 -3.89 -2.93
CA THR A 27 -1.29 -5.12 -3.74
C THR A 27 -1.57 -6.39 -2.92
N CYS A 28 -1.23 -6.41 -1.63
CA CYS A 28 -1.56 -7.49 -0.67
C CYS A 28 -2.44 -6.96 0.47
N MET A 29 -3.44 -6.15 0.11
CA MET A 29 -4.30 -5.38 1.01
C MET A 29 -4.82 -6.14 2.24
N MET A 30 -4.65 -5.56 3.42
CA MET A 30 -5.25 -6.02 4.68
C MET A 30 -6.78 -6.06 4.59
N GLY A 31 -7.39 -7.13 5.11
CA GLY A 31 -8.83 -7.40 5.02
C GLY A 31 -9.28 -8.05 3.71
N LYS A 32 -8.38 -8.17 2.72
CA LYS A 32 -8.64 -8.85 1.45
C LYS A 32 -7.66 -9.98 1.15
N VAL A 33 -6.37 -9.76 1.39
CA VAL A 33 -5.28 -10.72 1.14
C VAL A 33 -4.65 -11.18 2.45
N VAL A 34 -4.44 -10.26 3.38
CA VAL A 34 -3.90 -10.56 4.72
C VAL A 34 -4.87 -10.16 5.83
N ASP A 35 -4.79 -10.81 6.98
CA ASP A 35 -5.49 -10.39 8.19
C ASP A 35 -4.78 -9.25 8.95
N HIS A 36 -5.33 -8.86 10.11
CA HIS A 36 -4.79 -7.78 10.96
C HIS A 36 -3.45 -8.12 11.63
N GLU A 37 -3.06 -9.40 11.62
CA GLU A 37 -1.76 -9.89 12.09
C GLU A 37 -0.82 -10.23 10.92
N LEU A 38 -1.15 -9.74 9.72
CA LEU A 38 -0.38 -9.84 8.49
C LEU A 38 -0.30 -11.26 7.91
N ARG A 39 -1.14 -12.20 8.36
CA ARG A 39 -1.17 -13.58 7.86
C ARG A 39 -1.92 -13.64 6.54
N VAL A 40 -1.37 -14.35 5.56
CA VAL A 40 -2.02 -14.52 4.26
C VAL A 40 -3.21 -15.46 4.40
N HIS A 41 -4.37 -15.04 3.90
CA HIS A 41 -5.57 -15.87 3.95
C HIS A 41 -5.39 -17.18 3.17
N GLY A 42 -5.77 -18.30 3.78
CA GLY A 42 -5.69 -19.63 3.16
C GLY A 42 -4.29 -20.25 3.13
N LEU A 43 -3.27 -19.58 3.69
CA LEU A 43 -1.92 -20.12 3.82
C LEU A 43 -1.49 -20.16 5.29
N GLU A 44 -0.77 -21.22 5.66
CA GLU A 44 -0.18 -21.35 6.99
C GLU A 44 1.25 -20.83 6.99
N ASN A 45 1.68 -20.20 8.09
CA ASN A 45 3.06 -19.75 8.30
C ASN A 45 3.60 -18.75 7.26
N VAL A 46 2.73 -18.09 6.49
CA VAL A 46 3.10 -17.05 5.52
C VAL A 46 2.52 -15.69 5.96
N ARG A 47 3.37 -14.65 5.93
CA ARG A 47 2.99 -13.27 6.22
C ARG A 47 3.57 -12.32 5.15
N VAL A 48 2.90 -11.19 4.94
CA VAL A 48 3.41 -10.09 4.11
C VAL A 48 3.62 -8.87 5.02
N ALA A 49 4.82 -8.30 5.02
CA ALA A 49 5.20 -7.25 5.96
C ALA A 49 5.90 -6.07 5.25
N ASP A 50 5.22 -5.48 4.27
CA ASP A 50 5.65 -4.29 3.56
C ASP A 50 4.44 -3.38 3.22
N THR A 51 4.66 -2.32 2.46
CA THR A 51 3.62 -1.33 2.10
C THR A 51 2.47 -1.92 1.27
N SER A 52 2.61 -3.11 0.69
CA SER A 52 1.55 -3.77 -0.07
C SER A 52 0.31 -4.08 0.76
N ILE A 53 0.46 -4.19 2.09
CA ILE A 53 -0.65 -4.53 3.00
C ILE A 53 -1.55 -3.34 3.34
N MET A 54 -1.12 -2.11 3.06
CA MET A 54 -1.89 -0.92 3.45
C MET A 54 -3.20 -0.84 2.63
N PRO A 55 -4.38 -0.74 3.28
CA PRO A 55 -5.65 -0.65 2.56
C PRO A 55 -5.87 0.71 1.89
N THR A 56 -5.25 1.75 2.43
CA THR A 56 -5.22 3.10 1.87
C THR A 56 -3.81 3.65 2.01
N LEU A 57 -3.33 4.40 1.02
CA LEU A 57 -2.02 5.04 1.10
C LEU A 57 -2.02 6.04 2.27
N VAL A 58 -1.01 5.93 3.13
CA VAL A 58 -0.82 6.86 4.25
C VAL A 58 -0.29 8.19 3.71
N THR A 59 -0.77 9.31 4.25
CA THR A 59 -0.24 10.63 3.92
C THR A 59 1.20 10.77 4.40
N GLY A 60 2.13 11.02 3.48
CA GLY A 60 3.56 11.18 3.77
C GLY A 60 4.44 10.20 2.99
N ASN A 61 5.72 10.16 3.34
CA ASN A 61 6.68 9.21 2.75
C ASN A 61 6.44 7.80 3.32
N THR A 62 6.33 6.79 2.45
CA THR A 62 6.05 5.41 2.83
C THR A 62 7.18 4.69 3.56
N ASN A 63 8.38 5.29 3.67
CA ASN A 63 9.49 4.73 4.44
C ASN A 63 9.10 4.50 5.92
N ALA A 64 8.50 5.50 6.57
CA ALA A 64 8.10 5.37 7.97
C ALA A 64 7.00 4.28 8.17
N PRO A 65 5.92 4.25 7.36
CA PRO A 65 4.98 3.13 7.35
C PRO A 65 5.64 1.76 7.14
N ALA A 66 6.58 1.62 6.19
CA ALA A 66 7.27 0.36 5.92
C ALA A 66 8.03 -0.16 7.15
N ILE A 67 8.79 0.71 7.81
CA ILE A 67 9.51 0.39 9.06
C ILE A 67 8.53 -0.07 10.14
N MET A 68 7.43 0.68 10.33
CA MET A 68 6.43 0.34 11.35
C MET A 68 5.72 -0.99 11.09
N ILE A 69 5.45 -1.32 9.82
CA ILE A 69 4.86 -2.62 9.44
C ILE A 69 5.85 -3.76 9.78
N GLY A 70 7.14 -3.58 9.47
CA GLY A 70 8.19 -4.53 9.83
C GLY A 70 8.29 -4.75 11.34
N GLU A 71 8.27 -3.67 12.14
CA GLU A 71 8.28 -3.75 13.61
C GLU A 71 7.07 -4.51 14.17
N ARG A 72 5.88 -4.29 13.60
CA ARG A 72 4.67 -5.03 14.00
C ARG A 72 4.77 -6.51 13.63
N ALA A 73 5.26 -6.83 12.44
CA ALA A 73 5.51 -8.21 12.02
C ALA A 73 6.47 -8.92 12.99
N ALA A 74 7.57 -8.27 13.37
CA ALA A 74 8.52 -8.80 14.34
C ALA A 74 7.86 -9.05 15.71
N SER A 75 6.99 -8.14 16.17
CA SER A 75 6.21 -8.33 17.40
C SER A 75 5.29 -9.55 17.31
N PHE A 76 4.53 -9.70 16.22
CA PHE A 76 3.62 -10.83 16.04
C PHE A 76 4.35 -12.17 16.01
N LEU A 77 5.51 -12.23 15.35
CA LEU A 77 6.35 -13.41 15.30
C LEU A 77 6.86 -13.80 16.70
N ARG A 78 7.31 -12.82 17.50
CA ARG A 78 7.74 -13.09 18.88
C ARG A 78 6.61 -13.61 19.77
N THR A 79 5.40 -13.07 19.64
CA THR A 79 4.24 -13.51 20.42
C THR A 79 3.73 -14.90 19.99
N SER A 80 3.84 -15.24 18.70
CA SER A 80 3.39 -16.54 18.17
C SER A 80 4.33 -17.70 18.51
N ALA A 81 5.55 -17.41 18.96
CA ALA A 81 6.60 -18.38 19.25
C ALA A 81 6.71 -18.76 20.74
N GLY A 82 5.81 -18.24 21.59
CA GLY A 82 5.65 -18.63 23.00
C GLY A 82 4.31 -19.31 23.23
#